data_AF-T1RUU4-F1
#
_entry.id   AF-T1RUU4-F1
#
_cell.length_a   1.000
_cell.length_b   1.000
_cell.length_c   1.000
_cell.angle_alpha   90.00
_cell.angle_beta   90.00
_cell.angle_gamma   90.00
#
_symmetry.space_group_name_H-M   'P 1'
#
loop_
_entity.id
_entity.type
_entity.pdbx_description
1 polymer ?
#
loop_
_entity_poly.entity_id
_entity_poly.type
_entity_poly.pdbx_seq_one_letter_code
_entity_poly.pdbx_strand_id
1 'polypeptide(L)'
;SEMVYGAKLLPLDFKEKPEASRMTINEWIANKTENRIKDTLPEGSIDSNTILVLVNAIYFKGQWKHKFDKQNVMDSDFHVSETHKCRVPMMYQERKFNYARIDDDKVQILELPYNGGEITMVLILPYEGTTLPEVVETITLTKLEGWLHAMKETTVSVHVPRFRIENNFSLKEQLMKMGLE
;
A
#
# COMPACT_ATOMS: atom_id res chain seq x y z
N SER A 1 4.35 26.44 6.84
CA SER A 1 3.25 25.63 6.27
C SER A 1 3.60 25.20 4.85
N GLU A 2 3.79 26.10 3.88
CA GLU A 2 4.16 25.72 2.51
C GLU A 2 5.57 25.11 2.37
N MET A 3 6.57 25.69 3.05
CA MET A 3 7.95 25.18 3.01
C MET A 3 8.12 23.77 3.58
N VAL A 4 7.20 23.31 4.44
CA VAL A 4 7.29 22.01 5.12
C VAL A 4 6.39 20.96 4.47
N TYR A 5 5.17 21.35 4.05
CA TYR A 5 4.20 20.42 3.46
C TYR A 5 4.18 20.45 1.92
N GLY A 6 4.93 21.34 1.27
CA GLY A 6 4.97 21.46 -0.19
C GLY A 6 3.69 22.01 -0.82
N ALA A 7 2.73 22.48 -0.01
CA ALA A 7 1.48 23.06 -0.45
C ALA A 7 0.98 24.16 0.50
N LYS A 8 0.32 25.18 -0.06
CA LYS A 8 -0.46 26.17 0.71
C LYS A 8 -1.83 25.62 1.06
N LEU A 9 -2.43 26.14 2.13
CA LEU A 9 -3.87 25.98 2.37
C LEU A 9 -4.64 26.59 1.19
N LEU A 10 -5.60 25.83 0.65
CA LEU A 10 -6.45 26.27 -0.44
C LEU A 10 -7.82 26.68 0.12
N PRO A 11 -8.14 27.99 0.19
CA PRO A 11 -9.46 28.43 0.60
C PRO A 11 -10.48 28.11 -0.48
N LEU A 12 -11.58 27.47 -0.09
CA LEU A 12 -12.70 27.07 -0.95
C LEU A 12 -14.01 27.47 -0.29
N ASP A 13 -15.05 27.66 -1.11
CA ASP A 13 -16.38 28.06 -0.65
C ASP A 13 -17.27 26.83 -0.46
N PHE A 14 -17.12 26.17 0.70
CA PHE A 14 -17.97 25.03 1.05
C PHE A 14 -19.41 25.45 1.34
N LYS A 15 -19.62 26.66 1.87
CA LYS A 15 -20.93 27.11 2.36
C LYS A 15 -21.94 27.30 1.23
N GLU A 16 -21.56 28.04 0.19
CA GLU A 16 -22.45 28.34 -0.93
C GLU A 16 -22.21 27.41 -2.12
N LYS A 17 -21.01 26.80 -2.23
CA LYS A 17 -20.59 26.00 -3.39
C LYS A 17 -19.87 24.69 -3.01
N PRO A 18 -20.51 23.81 -2.21
CA PRO A 18 -19.87 22.58 -1.73
C PRO A 18 -19.43 21.65 -2.87
N GLU A 19 -20.28 21.41 -3.87
CA GLU A 19 -19.94 20.52 -4.98
C GLU A 19 -18.82 21.06 -5.88
N ALA A 20 -18.81 22.36 -6.18
CA ALA A 20 -17.72 22.97 -6.95
C ALA A 20 -16.38 22.89 -6.19
N SER A 21 -16.42 23.07 -4.87
CA SER A 21 -15.26 22.92 -4.01
C SER A 21 -14.76 21.46 -3.98
N ARG A 22 -15.66 20.48 -3.90
CA ARG A 22 -15.33 19.05 -3.99
C ARG A 22 -14.66 18.70 -5.31
N MET A 23 -15.22 19.17 -6.44
CA MET A 23 -14.62 18.97 -7.77
C MET A 23 -13.22 19.59 -7.85
N THR A 24 -13.05 20.81 -7.34
CA THR A 24 -11.74 21.48 -7.31
C THR A 24 -10.69 20.66 -6.56
N ILE A 25 -11.07 20.07 -5.42
CA ILE A 25 -10.17 19.20 -4.63
C ILE A 25 -9.82 17.94 -5.43
N ASN A 26 -10.80 17.25 -6.01
CA ASN A 26 -10.57 16.03 -6.80
C ASN A 26 -9.68 16.30 -8.03
N GLU A 27 -9.89 17.41 -8.73
CA GLU A 27 -9.06 17.82 -9.86
C GLU A 27 -7.62 18.15 -9.43
N TRP A 28 -7.45 18.81 -8.29
CA TRP A 28 -6.12 19.09 -7.74
C TRP A 28 -5.36 17.79 -7.42
N ILE A 29 -6.02 16.82 -6.78
CA ILE A 29 -5.45 15.50 -6.49
C ILE A 29 -5.09 14.77 -7.80
N ALA A 30 -6.01 14.75 -8.75
CA ALA A 30 -5.79 14.11 -10.05
C ALA A 30 -4.58 14.71 -10.75
N ASN A 31 -4.47 16.04 -10.79
CA ASN A 31 -3.32 16.71 -11.41
C ASN A 31 -2.01 16.36 -10.68
N LYS A 32 -1.99 16.42 -9.34
CA LYS A 32 -0.80 16.10 -8.53
C LYS A 32 -0.38 14.63 -8.61
N THR A 33 -1.29 13.74 -9.00
CA THR A 33 -1.03 12.30 -9.13
C THR A 33 -0.95 11.84 -10.58
N GLU A 34 -0.72 12.75 -11.54
CA GLU A 34 -0.68 12.45 -12.98
C GLU A 34 -1.90 11.65 -13.46
N ASN A 35 -3.09 12.02 -12.96
CA ASN A 35 -4.38 11.41 -13.21
C ASN A 35 -4.51 9.94 -12.76
N ARG A 36 -3.62 9.47 -11.86
CA ARG A 36 -3.66 8.11 -11.32
C ARG A 36 -4.71 7.94 -10.23
N ILE A 37 -4.94 8.97 -9.43
CA ILE A 37 -5.93 9.00 -8.36
C ILE A 37 -7.00 10.01 -8.75
N LYS A 38 -8.24 9.56 -8.89
CA LYS A 38 -9.40 10.39 -9.24
C LYS A 38 -10.51 10.14 -8.24
N ASP A 39 -11.43 11.10 -8.16
CA ASP A 39 -12.68 10.97 -7.40
C ASP A 39 -12.45 10.54 -5.94
N THR A 40 -11.42 11.11 -5.30
CA THR A 40 -11.04 10.80 -3.91
C THR A 40 -12.14 11.17 -2.93
N LEU A 41 -12.81 12.30 -3.17
CA LEU A 41 -13.96 12.74 -2.39
C LEU A 41 -15.26 12.35 -3.12
N PRO A 42 -16.04 11.39 -2.58
CA PRO A 42 -17.29 10.95 -3.19
C PRO A 42 -18.34 12.07 -3.12
N GLU A 43 -19.33 12.00 -4.00
CA GLU A 43 -20.46 12.93 -3.99
C GLU A 43 -21.15 12.94 -2.62
N GLY A 44 -21.52 14.13 -2.13
CA GLY A 44 -22.10 14.29 -0.80
C GLY A 44 -21.13 14.20 0.39
N SER A 45 -19.83 13.99 0.17
CA SER A 45 -18.82 14.00 1.26
C SER A 45 -18.46 15.39 1.79
N ILE A 46 -18.83 16.44 1.05
CA ILE A 46 -18.66 17.85 1.43
C ILE A 46 -20.04 18.52 1.35
N ASP A 47 -20.36 19.31 2.36
CA ASP A 47 -21.61 20.05 2.48
C ASP A 47 -21.36 21.51 2.93
N SER A 48 -22.44 22.28 3.08
CA SER A 48 -22.37 23.68 3.50
C SER A 48 -21.88 23.90 4.94
N ASN A 49 -21.80 22.83 5.75
CA ASN A 49 -21.26 22.86 7.11
C ASN A 49 -19.79 22.46 7.17
N THR A 50 -19.19 22.09 6.03
CA THR A 50 -17.78 21.67 5.96
C THR A 50 -16.87 22.88 6.18
N ILE A 51 -15.97 22.78 7.17
CA ILE A 51 -15.04 23.87 7.55
C ILE A 51 -13.64 23.60 7.00
N LEU A 52 -13.16 22.36 7.10
CA LEU A 52 -11.81 21.96 6.69
C LEU A 52 -11.83 20.52 6.19
N VAL A 53 -11.13 20.27 5.09
CA VAL A 53 -10.88 18.94 4.54
C VAL A 53 -9.38 18.73 4.47
N LEU A 54 -8.90 17.66 5.12
CA LEU A 54 -7.52 17.21 5.01
C LEU A 54 -7.45 16.07 4.00
N VAL A 55 -6.63 16.24 2.96
CA VAL A 55 -6.43 15.23 1.92
C VAL A 55 -4.97 14.79 1.93
N ASN A 56 -4.76 13.48 1.93
CA ASN A 56 -3.48 12.86 1.63
C ASN A 56 -3.69 11.82 0.52
N ALA A 57 -2.94 11.95 -0.58
CA ALA A 57 -2.99 11.03 -1.70
C ALA A 57 -1.55 10.63 -2.08
N ILE A 58 -1.28 9.32 -2.06
CA ILE A 58 0.04 8.77 -2.37
C ILE A 58 -0.10 7.79 -3.53
N TYR A 59 0.66 8.04 -4.60
CA TYR A 59 0.83 7.09 -5.70
C TYR A 59 2.27 6.60 -5.70
N PHE A 60 2.45 5.28 -5.64
CA PHE A 60 3.76 4.67 -5.70
C PHE A 60 3.88 3.72 -6.89
N LYS A 61 4.87 3.97 -7.75
CA LYS A 61 5.24 3.10 -8.87
C LYS A 61 6.75 2.97 -8.99
N GLY A 62 7.34 2.17 -8.11
CA GLY A 62 8.75 1.82 -8.19
C GLY A 62 9.06 0.84 -9.32
N GLN A 63 10.25 0.97 -9.93
CA GLN A 63 10.81 -0.08 -10.78
C GLN A 63 11.67 -1.00 -9.92
N TRP A 64 11.48 -2.31 -10.00
CA TRP A 64 12.36 -3.26 -9.32
C TRP A 64 13.82 -3.08 -9.75
N LYS A 65 14.76 -3.16 -8.78
CA LYS A 65 16.20 -3.24 -9.07
C LYS A 65 16.52 -4.46 -9.94
N HIS A 66 15.82 -5.56 -9.65
CA HIS A 66 15.88 -6.82 -10.41
C HIS A 66 14.50 -7.11 -10.98
N LYS A 67 14.31 -6.73 -12.25
CA LYS A 67 13.03 -6.83 -12.95
C LYS A 67 12.72 -8.30 -13.25
N PHE A 68 11.45 -8.67 -13.06
CA PHE A 68 10.92 -9.94 -13.53
C PHE A 68 10.85 -9.93 -15.07
N ASP A 69 11.32 -11.00 -15.70
CA ASP A 69 11.17 -11.17 -17.15
C ASP A 69 9.70 -11.40 -17.49
N LYS A 70 9.20 -10.69 -18.50
CA LYS A 70 7.82 -10.85 -18.99
C LYS A 70 7.56 -12.25 -19.55
N GLN A 71 8.60 -12.93 -20.05
CA GLN A 71 8.50 -14.30 -20.55
C GLN A 71 8.27 -15.32 -19.43
N ASN A 72 8.65 -14.97 -18.20
CA ASN A 72 8.48 -15.81 -17.02
C ASN A 72 7.21 -15.47 -16.22
N VAL A 73 6.27 -14.73 -16.82
CA VAL A 73 4.96 -14.47 -16.21
C VAL A 73 3.99 -15.53 -16.71
N MET A 74 3.48 -16.34 -15.79
CA MET A 74 2.54 -17.41 -16.10
C MET A 74 1.31 -17.30 -15.21
N ASP A 75 0.13 -17.58 -15.76
CA ASP A 75 -1.07 -17.66 -14.94
C ASP A 75 -0.91 -18.80 -13.93
N SER A 76 -1.18 -18.51 -12.65
CA SER A 76 -1.13 -19.46 -11.54
C SER A 76 -2.34 -19.26 -10.63
N ASP A 77 -2.64 -20.27 -9.82
CA ASP A 77 -3.68 -20.18 -8.80
C ASP A 77 -3.18 -19.33 -7.63
N PHE A 78 -4.02 -18.42 -7.15
CA PHE A 78 -3.85 -17.67 -5.92
C PHE A 78 -4.96 -18.03 -4.96
N HIS A 79 -4.59 -18.52 -3.78
CA HIS A 79 -5.51 -19.00 -2.77
C HIS A 79 -5.92 -17.84 -1.87
N VAL A 80 -7.14 -17.35 -2.06
CA VAL A 80 -7.70 -16.25 -1.25
C VAL A 80 -8.18 -16.79 0.10
N SER A 81 -8.71 -18.01 0.11
CA SER A 81 -9.10 -18.77 1.29
C SER A 81 -8.98 -20.27 1.02
N GLU A 82 -9.27 -21.11 2.02
CA GLU A 82 -9.29 -22.58 1.84
C GLU A 82 -10.24 -23.04 0.72
N THR A 83 -11.33 -22.29 0.51
CA THR A 83 -12.40 -22.65 -0.43
C THR A 83 -12.40 -21.82 -1.71
N HIS A 84 -11.66 -20.71 -1.75
CA HIS A 84 -11.67 -19.78 -2.88
C HIS A 84 -10.28 -19.59 -3.48
N LYS A 85 -10.19 -19.85 -4.80
CA LYS A 85 -8.99 -19.62 -5.61
C LYS A 85 -9.34 -18.74 -6.80
N CYS A 86 -8.41 -17.89 -7.20
CA CYS A 86 -8.49 -17.13 -8.43
C CYS A 86 -7.23 -17.31 -9.27
N ARG A 87 -7.34 -17.16 -10.59
CA ARG A 87 -6.19 -17.19 -11.50
C ARG A 87 -5.57 -15.80 -11.59
N VAL A 88 -4.27 -15.71 -11.38
CA VAL A 88 -3.52 -14.45 -11.45
C VAL A 88 -2.26 -14.60 -12.30
N PRO A 89 -1.83 -13.53 -12.99
CA PRO A 89 -0.51 -13.50 -13.62
C PRO A 89 0.58 -13.53 -12.56
N MET A 90 1.26 -14.66 -12.41
CA MET A 90 2.32 -14.88 -11.43
C MET A 90 3.67 -14.57 -12.07
N MET A 91 4.41 -13.64 -11.47
CA MET A 91 5.77 -13.32 -11.90
C MET A 91 6.76 -14.26 -11.22
N TYR A 92 7.77 -14.72 -11.97
CA TYR A 92 8.82 -15.60 -11.45
C TYR A 92 10.22 -15.07 -11.71
N GLN A 93 11.10 -15.20 -10.72
CA GLN A 93 12.55 -15.11 -10.89
C GLN A 93 13.27 -15.89 -9.80
N GLU A 94 14.48 -16.35 -10.08
CA GLU A 94 15.36 -16.96 -9.08
C GLU A 94 16.64 -16.14 -8.95
N ARG A 95 16.88 -15.62 -7.74
CA ARG A 95 18.02 -14.74 -7.49
C ARG A 95 18.33 -14.63 -6.01
N LYS A 96 19.47 -14.01 -5.71
CA LYS A 96 19.80 -13.60 -4.35
C LYS A 96 18.95 -12.41 -3.90
N PHE A 97 18.28 -12.59 -2.76
CA PHE A 97 17.50 -11.56 -2.07
C PHE A 97 17.73 -11.68 -0.56
N ASN A 98 17.48 -10.60 0.17
CA ASN A 98 17.39 -10.67 1.62
C ASN A 98 16.11 -11.42 1.99
N TYR A 99 16.29 -12.51 2.74
CA TYR A 99 15.23 -13.45 3.05
C TYR A 99 15.42 -14.04 4.45
N ALA A 100 14.31 -14.30 5.14
CA ALA A 100 14.28 -15.02 6.41
C ALA A 100 13.08 -15.95 6.51
N ARG A 101 13.26 -17.01 7.29
CA ARG A 101 12.20 -17.87 7.81
C ARG A 101 12.14 -17.66 9.32
N ILE A 102 10.98 -17.28 9.83
CA ILE A 102 10.75 -17.05 11.25
C ILE A 102 9.80 -18.15 11.72
N ASP A 103 10.36 -19.26 12.19
CA ASP A 103 9.58 -20.45 12.53
C ASP A 103 8.67 -20.23 13.74
N ASP A 104 9.11 -19.44 14.73
CA ASP A 104 8.33 -19.11 15.93
C ASP A 104 7.04 -18.35 15.58
N ASP A 105 7.11 -17.45 14.60
CA ASP A 105 5.97 -16.66 14.11
C ASP A 105 5.32 -17.26 12.84
N LYS A 106 5.85 -18.38 12.34
CA LYS A 106 5.37 -19.09 11.13
C LYS A 106 5.26 -18.20 9.89
N VAL A 107 6.27 -17.36 9.64
CA VAL A 107 6.30 -16.44 8.48
C VAL A 107 7.59 -16.54 7.69
N GLN A 108 7.50 -16.28 6.39
CA GLN A 108 8.62 -16.02 5.48
C GLN A 108 8.67 -14.52 5.18
N ILE A 109 9.86 -13.95 5.23
CA ILE A 109 10.09 -12.52 4.95
C ILE A 109 11.00 -12.42 3.74
N LEU A 110 10.60 -11.62 2.76
CA LEU A 110 11.36 -11.38 1.54
C LEU A 110 11.46 -9.87 1.27
N GLU A 111 12.65 -9.39 1.01
CA GLU A 111 12.89 -8.02 0.60
C GLU A 111 13.19 -7.91 -0.90
N LEU A 112 12.40 -7.08 -1.59
CA LEU A 112 12.53 -6.78 -3.01
C LEU A 112 12.93 -5.31 -3.20
N PRO A 113 14.20 -5.01 -3.53
CA PRO A 113 14.65 -3.63 -3.68
C PRO A 113 14.13 -3.00 -4.98
N TYR A 114 13.78 -1.72 -4.91
CA TYR A 114 13.55 -0.87 -6.08
C TYR A 114 14.87 -0.33 -6.64
N ASN A 115 14.83 0.14 -7.88
CA ASN A 115 15.97 0.76 -8.54
C ASN A 115 16.48 1.94 -7.71
N GLY A 116 17.81 2.06 -7.57
CA GLY A 116 18.45 3.00 -6.64
C GLY A 116 18.75 2.40 -5.25
N GLY A 117 18.00 1.38 -4.81
CA GLY A 117 18.28 0.63 -3.58
C GLY A 117 17.90 1.31 -2.26
N GLU A 118 17.43 2.56 -2.30
CA GLU A 118 17.00 3.31 -1.12
C GLU A 118 15.62 2.90 -0.60
N ILE A 119 14.78 2.34 -1.48
CA ILE A 119 13.42 1.89 -1.16
C ILE A 119 13.33 0.41 -1.49
N THR A 120 12.73 -0.37 -0.59
CA THR A 120 12.48 -1.80 -0.78
C THR A 120 11.03 -2.13 -0.44
N MET A 121 10.50 -3.20 -1.04
CA MET A 121 9.23 -3.80 -0.62
C MET A 121 9.54 -5.02 0.23
N VAL A 122 8.98 -5.08 1.43
CA VAL A 122 9.06 -6.26 2.30
C VAL A 122 7.75 -7.02 2.19
N LEU A 123 7.84 -8.29 1.78
CA LEU A 123 6.72 -9.21 1.73
C LEU A 123 6.78 -10.15 2.93
N ILE A 124 5.68 -10.21 3.66
CA ILE A 124 5.48 -11.10 4.81
C ILE A 124 4.47 -12.15 4.37
N LEU A 125 4.93 -13.39 4.24
CA LEU A 125 4.13 -14.51 3.77
C LEU A 125 3.95 -15.53 4.90
N PRO A 126 2.74 -15.70 5.44
CA PRO A 126 2.46 -16.76 6.41
C PRO A 126 2.77 -18.15 5.84
N TYR A 127 3.19 -19.07 6.69
CA TYR A 127 3.31 -20.48 6.33
C TYR A 127 1.93 -21.07 6.03
N GLU A 128 1.92 -22.16 5.28
CA GLU A 128 0.69 -22.94 5.06
C GLU A 128 0.05 -23.34 6.40
N GLY A 129 -1.26 -23.13 6.51
CA GLY A 129 -2.02 -23.35 7.74
C GLY A 129 -1.97 -22.21 8.77
N THR A 130 -1.25 -21.11 8.50
CA THR A 130 -1.30 -19.88 9.30
C THR A 130 -2.06 -18.80 8.52
N THR A 131 -3.06 -18.19 9.14
CA THR A 131 -3.89 -17.19 8.44
C THR A 131 -3.25 -15.80 8.50
N LEU A 132 -3.50 -14.96 7.48
CA LEU A 132 -2.98 -13.58 7.49
C LEU A 132 -3.49 -12.76 8.70
N PRO A 133 -4.78 -12.86 9.12
CA PRO A 133 -5.25 -12.18 10.34
C PRO A 133 -4.46 -12.53 11.60
N GLU A 134 -4.11 -13.81 11.82
CA GLU A 134 -3.30 -14.23 12.98
C GLU A 134 -1.94 -13.53 13.02
N VAL A 135 -1.30 -13.37 11.87
CA VAL A 135 -0.02 -12.65 11.76
C VAL A 135 -0.21 -11.16 12.02
N VAL A 136 -1.28 -10.55 11.48
CA VAL A 136 -1.55 -9.11 11.62
C VAL A 136 -1.91 -8.74 13.07
N GLU A 137 -2.66 -9.59 13.79
CA GLU A 137 -3.04 -9.32 15.18
C GLU A 137 -1.86 -9.41 16.16
N THR A 138 -0.82 -10.19 15.80
CA THR A 138 0.35 -10.41 16.67
C THR A 138 1.55 -9.55 16.30
N ILE A 139 1.48 -8.80 15.20
CA ILE A 139 2.59 -7.97 14.73
C ILE A 139 2.80 -6.79 15.68
N THR A 140 4.05 -6.58 16.09
CA THR A 140 4.49 -5.43 16.87
C THR A 140 5.70 -4.81 16.20
N LEU A 141 6.02 -3.55 16.53
CA LEU A 141 7.22 -2.90 15.99
C LEU A 141 8.49 -3.70 16.28
N THR A 142 8.63 -4.22 17.51
CA THR A 142 9.79 -5.02 17.92
C THR A 142 9.89 -6.33 17.15
N LYS A 143 8.77 -7.02 16.91
CA LYS A 143 8.77 -8.22 16.06
C LYS A 143 9.17 -7.89 14.63
N LEU A 144 8.59 -6.83 14.06
CA LEU A 144 8.89 -6.40 12.70
C LEU A 144 10.38 -6.05 12.55
N GLU A 145 10.95 -5.27 13.47
CA GLU A 145 12.38 -4.95 13.47
C GLU A 145 13.24 -6.22 13.58
N GLY A 146 12.86 -7.16 14.46
CA GLY A 146 13.53 -8.45 14.59
C GLY A 146 13.51 -9.26 13.29
N TRP A 147 12.36 -9.33 12.62
CA TRP A 147 12.20 -10.00 11.33
C TRP A 147 13.08 -9.37 10.25
N LEU A 148 13.15 -8.04 10.21
CA LEU A 148 13.99 -7.33 9.25
C LEU A 148 15.48 -7.59 9.48
N HIS A 149 15.94 -7.62 10.73
CA HIS A 149 17.33 -7.94 11.07
C HIS A 149 17.70 -9.41 10.86
N ALA A 150 16.73 -10.31 10.88
CA ALA A 150 16.96 -11.74 10.67
C ALA A 150 17.25 -12.10 9.21
N MET A 151 16.89 -11.23 8.25
CA MET A 151 17.08 -11.49 6.82
C MET A 151 18.55 -11.59 6.44
N LYS A 152 18.86 -12.54 5.56
CA LYS A 152 20.19 -12.73 4.97
C LYS A 152 20.09 -12.93 3.48
N GLU A 153 21.10 -12.47 2.75
CA GLU A 153 21.20 -12.68 1.31
C GLU A 153 21.23 -14.18 1.00
N THR A 154 20.17 -14.67 0.36
CA THR A 154 19.97 -16.09 0.04
C THR A 154 19.44 -16.21 -1.38
N THR A 155 19.82 -17.25 -2.12
CA THR A 155 19.19 -17.55 -3.42
C THR A 155 17.77 -18.06 -3.17
N VAL A 156 16.77 -17.35 -3.68
CA VAL A 156 15.35 -17.64 -3.50
C VAL A 156 14.64 -17.68 -4.85
N SER A 157 13.81 -18.70 -5.06
CA SER A 157 12.88 -18.79 -6.18
C SER A 157 11.59 -18.03 -5.81
N VAL A 158 11.44 -16.83 -6.36
CA VAL A 158 10.39 -15.87 -5.97
C VAL A 158 9.21 -15.96 -6.93
N HIS A 159 8.02 -16.23 -6.38
CA HIS A 159 6.74 -16.16 -7.10
C HIS A 159 5.88 -15.06 -6.47
N VAL A 160 5.56 -14.02 -7.22
CA VAL A 160 4.76 -12.89 -6.74
C VAL A 160 3.72 -12.51 -7.77
N PRO A 161 2.43 -12.38 -7.39
CA PRO A 161 1.39 -12.00 -8.34
C PRO A 161 1.65 -10.58 -8.84
N ARG A 162 1.34 -10.32 -10.11
CA ARG A 162 1.30 -8.94 -10.60
C ARG A 162 0.00 -8.30 -10.11
N PHE A 163 0.10 -7.33 -9.20
CA PHE A 163 -1.06 -6.69 -8.58
C PHE A 163 -1.07 -5.16 -8.76
N ARG A 164 -2.24 -4.57 -8.52
CA ARG A 164 -2.49 -3.14 -8.34
C ARG A 164 -3.39 -3.01 -7.11
N ILE A 165 -2.99 -2.17 -6.15
CA ILE A 165 -3.78 -1.88 -4.95
C ILE A 165 -4.19 -0.42 -5.01
N GLU A 166 -5.47 -0.17 -4.85
CA GLU A 166 -6.04 1.17 -4.73
C GLU A 166 -6.96 1.16 -3.53
N ASN A 167 -6.76 2.09 -2.62
CA ASN A 167 -7.57 2.20 -1.41
C ASN A 167 -7.90 3.67 -1.16
N ASN A 168 -9.14 3.92 -0.77
CA ASN A 168 -9.66 5.23 -0.42
C ASN A 168 -10.56 5.07 0.81
N PHE A 169 -10.22 5.75 1.90
CA PHE A 169 -10.96 5.66 3.16
C PHE A 169 -10.88 6.97 3.95
N SER A 170 -11.93 7.25 4.71
CA SER A 170 -11.96 8.39 5.63
C SER A 170 -11.14 8.07 6.88
N LEU A 171 -10.20 8.95 7.23
CA LEU A 171 -9.41 8.84 8.45
C LEU A 171 -10.19 9.29 9.71
N LYS A 172 -11.30 10.02 9.55
CA LYS A 172 -12.02 10.65 10.67
C LYS A 172 -12.37 9.64 11.77
N GLU A 173 -13.09 8.57 11.41
CA GLU A 173 -13.55 7.58 12.39
C GLU A 173 -12.39 6.83 13.06
N GLN A 174 -11.32 6.56 12.32
CA GLN A 174 -10.17 5.83 12.86
C GLN A 174 -9.34 6.72 13.79
N LEU A 175 -9.10 7.98 13.42
CA LEU A 175 -8.39 8.93 14.27
C LEU A 175 -9.16 9.24 15.55
N MET A 176 -10.50 9.35 15.48
CA MET A 176 -11.35 9.48 16.67
C MET A 176 -11.22 8.26 17.60
N LYS A 177 -11.24 7.04 17.06
CA LYS A 177 -10.98 5.82 17.84
C LYS A 177 -9.58 5.79 18.46
N MET A 178 -8.62 6.50 17.87
CA MET A 178 -7.26 6.67 18.40
C MET A 178 -7.13 7.83 19.40
N GLY A 179 -8.21 8.54 19.71
CA GLY A 179 -8.25 9.60 20.73
C GLY A 179 -8.08 11.03 20.20
N LEU A 180 -8.15 11.23 18.88
CA LEU A 180 -8.23 12.57 18.30
C LEU A 180 -9.70 13.00 18.23
N GLU A 181 -10.14 13.74 19.25
CA GLU A 181 -11.50 14.31 19.37
C GLU A 181 -11.62 15.70 18.72
#